data_AF-A0A2E8VVF8-F1
#
_entry.id   AF-A0A2E8VVF8-F1
#
_cell.length_a   1.000
_cell.length_b   1.000
_cell.length_c   1.000
_cell.angle_alpha   90.00
_cell.angle_beta   90.00
_cell.angle_gamma   90.00
#
_symmetry.space_group_name_H-M   'P 1'
#
loop_
_entity.id
_entity.type
_entity.pdbx_description
1 polymer ?
#
loop_
_entity_poly.entity_id
_entity_poly.type
_entity_poly.pdbx_seq_one_letter_code
_entity_poly.pdbx_strand_id
1 'polypeptide(L)'
;MRAMAPRSFARSGSWAELGGRDGSGDSGSSSPRNPSKFPARLAQAKEDRSTWARRAMCLVLVAIAVLGAATALMSAEPRRYVVILDGGSQGTRAHVYAMRVAPGPRPRHTEELGVMRVKPGLSSIASDPEGAGESLRPLYEFARSLVPDAYVARTPIVLMATAGLRSVPDRGARDAILRSCRASLARSPFLFRDAWAEVIAGSKEGLYAWV
;
A
#
# COMPACT_ATOMS: atom_id res chain seq x y z
N MET A 1 71.16 2.43 -3.05
CA MET A 1 72.48 2.56 -3.69
C MET A 1 72.29 2.94 -5.16
N ARG A 2 72.90 4.07 -5.58
CA ARG A 2 73.33 4.51 -6.92
C ARG A 2 72.36 4.28 -8.11
N ALA A 3 71.70 5.28 -8.71
CA ALA A 3 72.18 6.47 -9.43
C ALA A 3 73.25 6.19 -10.50
N MET A 4 72.90 6.39 -11.78
CA MET A 4 73.71 7.10 -12.80
C MET A 4 73.04 7.09 -14.19
N ALA A 5 72.63 8.27 -14.67
CA ALA A 5 72.77 8.65 -16.08
C ALA A 5 74.26 8.95 -16.35
N PRO A 6 74.78 9.07 -17.60
CA PRO A 6 74.55 10.30 -18.37
C PRO A 6 74.74 10.26 -19.94
N ARG A 7 74.29 11.37 -20.57
CA ARG A 7 74.94 12.21 -21.61
C ARG A 7 75.19 11.73 -23.05
N SER A 8 74.43 12.39 -23.95
CA SER A 8 74.84 13.24 -25.10
C SER A 8 76.10 12.93 -25.90
N PHE A 9 75.95 12.85 -27.23
CA PHE A 9 76.96 13.33 -28.18
C PHE A 9 76.29 13.92 -29.43
N ALA A 10 76.69 15.13 -29.79
CA ALA A 10 76.38 15.80 -31.05
C ALA A 10 77.70 15.96 -31.82
N ARG A 11 77.69 15.79 -33.14
CA ARG A 11 78.60 16.38 -34.15
C ARG A 11 78.23 15.82 -35.53
N SER A 12 77.77 16.64 -36.46
CA SER A 12 78.53 17.50 -37.40
C SER A 12 79.06 16.74 -38.61
N GLY A 13 78.74 17.21 -39.81
CA GLY A 13 79.36 16.75 -41.05
C GLY A 13 78.66 17.29 -42.28
N SER A 14 79.06 18.49 -42.69
CA SER A 14 78.76 19.15 -43.97
C SER A 14 79.93 18.91 -44.92
N TRP A 15 79.63 18.54 -46.17
CA TRP A 15 80.38 18.79 -47.43
C TRP A 15 79.32 18.61 -48.54
N ALA A 16 78.95 19.65 -49.31
CA ALA A 16 79.61 20.11 -50.56
C ALA A 16 79.78 18.95 -51.56
N GLU A 17 79.51 19.04 -52.86
CA GLU A 17 78.93 19.98 -53.81
C GLU A 17 78.93 19.20 -55.15
N LEU A 18 78.48 19.83 -56.25
CA LEU A 18 78.57 19.36 -57.65
C LEU A 18 77.52 18.31 -58.03
N GLY A 19 76.64 18.51 -59.00
CA GLY A 19 76.54 19.47 -60.09
C GLY A 19 75.80 18.72 -61.22
N GLY A 20 74.90 19.38 -61.97
CA GLY A 20 74.28 18.71 -63.11
C GLY A 20 72.96 19.32 -63.53
N ARG A 21 73.00 20.00 -64.68
CA ARG A 21 71.96 20.74 -65.38
C ARG A 21 70.95 19.84 -66.10
N ASP A 22 69.77 20.44 -66.32
CA ASP A 22 68.85 20.33 -67.46
C ASP A 22 68.10 19.01 -67.73
N GLY A 23 66.76 19.08 -67.71
CA GLY A 23 65.88 18.01 -68.17
C GLY A 23 64.40 18.32 -68.01
N SER A 24 63.79 18.77 -69.10
CA SER A 24 62.39 19.09 -69.34
C SER A 24 61.38 17.95 -69.10
N GLY A 25 60.18 18.32 -68.62
CA GLY A 25 58.90 17.66 -68.89
C GLY A 25 58.54 16.46 -68.02
N ASP A 26 57.47 16.55 -67.23
CA ASP A 26 56.19 15.97 -67.64
C ASP A 26 55.06 16.36 -66.65
N SER A 27 53.90 16.62 -67.22
CA SER A 27 52.66 16.94 -66.52
C SER A 27 51.99 15.68 -66.00
N GLY A 28 51.78 15.59 -64.68
CA GLY A 28 51.06 14.48 -64.06
C GLY A 28 50.36 14.91 -62.78
N SER A 29 49.20 15.56 -62.90
CA SER A 29 48.34 15.86 -61.75
C SER A 29 47.69 14.57 -61.22
N SER A 30 48.34 13.89 -60.27
CA SER A 30 47.71 12.82 -59.51
C SER A 30 46.86 13.40 -58.39
N SER A 31 45.56 13.55 -58.64
CA SER A 31 44.56 13.88 -57.63
C SER A 31 44.50 12.75 -56.57
N PRO A 32 44.56 13.04 -55.27
CA PRO A 32 44.46 11.99 -54.25
C PRO A 32 43.03 11.44 -54.25
N ARG A 33 42.87 10.13 -54.51
CA ARG A 33 41.60 9.41 -54.34
C ARG A 33 41.19 9.51 -52.87
N ASN A 34 40.18 10.33 -52.61
CA ASN A 34 39.54 10.48 -51.30
C ASN A 34 38.92 9.13 -50.90
N PRO A 35 39.31 8.50 -49.79
CA PRO A 35 38.68 7.26 -49.35
C PRO A 35 37.19 7.50 -49.15
N SER A 36 36.36 6.60 -49.70
CA SER A 36 34.92 6.78 -49.75
C SER A 36 34.34 7.01 -48.35
N LYS A 37 33.59 8.10 -48.15
CA LYS A 37 32.86 8.38 -46.88
C LYS A 37 31.65 7.45 -46.66
N PHE A 38 31.39 6.55 -47.61
CA PHE A 38 30.28 5.60 -47.61
C PHE A 38 30.29 4.63 -46.40
N PRO A 39 31.40 3.92 -46.09
CA PRO A 39 31.48 3.06 -44.90
C PRO A 39 31.22 3.80 -43.58
N ALA A 40 31.73 5.03 -43.44
CA ALA A 40 31.51 5.84 -42.23
C ALA A 40 30.04 6.25 -42.06
N ARG A 41 29.36 6.66 -43.14
CA ARG A 41 27.92 7.01 -43.12
C ARG A 41 27.04 5.81 -42.78
N LEU A 42 27.39 4.62 -43.26
CA LEU A 42 26.66 3.39 -42.95
C LEU A 42 26.86 2.95 -41.49
N ALA A 43 28.08 3.10 -40.97
CA ALA A 43 28.38 2.84 -39.56
C ALA A 43 27.63 3.80 -38.63
N GLN A 44 27.65 5.10 -38.95
CA GLN A 44 26.96 6.15 -38.20
C GLN A 44 25.42 5.94 -38.23
N ALA A 45 24.84 5.62 -39.39
CA ALA A 45 23.42 5.27 -39.50
C ALA A 45 23.03 3.95 -38.78
N LYS A 46 23.98 3.01 -38.60
CA LYS A 46 23.75 1.78 -37.81
C LYS A 46 23.80 2.09 -36.31
N GLU A 47 24.72 2.95 -35.89
CA GLU A 47 24.84 3.42 -34.51
C GLU A 47 23.63 4.25 -34.09
N ASP A 48 23.18 5.19 -34.93
CA ASP A 48 21.97 6.00 -34.71
C ASP A 48 20.70 5.15 -34.62
N ARG A 49 20.58 4.11 -35.46
CA ARG A 49 19.47 3.14 -35.35
C ARG A 49 19.52 2.34 -34.05
N SER A 50 20.72 1.96 -33.59
CA SER A 50 20.89 1.22 -32.33
C SER A 50 20.62 2.09 -31.09
N THR A 51 21.00 3.37 -31.12
CA THR A 51 20.74 4.32 -30.02
C THR A 51 19.25 4.67 -29.97
N TRP A 52 18.60 4.85 -31.12
CA TRP A 52 17.16 5.04 -31.21
C TRP A 52 16.39 3.82 -30.69
N ALA A 53 16.80 2.61 -31.08
CA ALA A 53 16.22 1.37 -30.58
C ALA A 53 16.39 1.21 -29.06
N ARG A 54 17.56 1.55 -28.50
CA ARG A 54 17.82 1.51 -27.04
C ARG A 54 16.96 2.52 -26.29
N ARG A 55 16.83 3.74 -26.81
CA ARG A 55 15.96 4.78 -26.22
C ARG A 55 14.48 4.39 -26.27
N ALA A 56 14.02 3.87 -27.41
CA ALA A 56 12.67 3.36 -27.57
C ALA A 56 12.39 2.20 -26.60
N MET A 57 13.32 1.24 -26.49
CA MET A 57 13.23 0.14 -25.53
C MET A 57 13.15 0.66 -24.08
N CYS A 58 14.01 1.61 -23.68
CA CYS A 58 13.97 2.20 -22.34
C CYS A 58 12.63 2.90 -22.07
N LEU A 59 12.10 3.66 -23.04
CA LEU A 59 10.80 4.33 -22.89
C LEU A 59 9.65 3.33 -22.74
N VAL A 60 9.68 2.22 -23.49
CA VAL A 60 8.69 1.14 -23.37
C VAL A 60 8.79 0.46 -21.99
N LEU A 61 9.99 0.16 -21.51
CA LEU A 61 10.18 -0.44 -20.18
C LEU A 61 9.73 0.48 -19.06
N VAL A 62 10.00 1.79 -19.16
CA VAL A 62 9.51 2.79 -18.20
C VAL A 62 7.99 2.87 -18.26
N ALA A 63 7.38 2.88 -19.45
CA ALA A 63 5.93 2.89 -19.59
C ALA A 63 5.28 1.63 -18.98
N ILE A 64 5.87 0.45 -19.17
CA ILE A 64 5.41 -0.80 -18.56
C ILE A 64 5.54 -0.73 -17.03
N ALA A 65 6.65 -0.23 -16.51
CA ALA A 65 6.86 -0.08 -15.06
C ALA A 65 5.85 0.90 -14.44
N VAL A 66 5.59 2.05 -15.10
CA VAL A 66 4.60 3.04 -14.67
C VAL A 66 3.19 2.45 -14.72
N LEU A 67 2.84 1.72 -15.79
CA LEU A 67 1.54 1.07 -15.91
C LEU A 67 1.36 -0.05 -14.87
N GLY A 68 2.41 -0.82 -14.59
CA GLY A 68 2.46 -1.84 -13.54
C GLY A 68 2.30 -1.26 -12.14
N ALA A 69 2.98 -0.15 -11.85
CA ALA A 69 2.83 0.57 -10.59
C ALA A 69 1.42 1.16 -10.44
N ALA A 70 0.89 1.78 -11.49
CA ALA A 70 -0.46 2.36 -11.50
C ALA A 70 -1.54 1.29 -11.31
N THR A 71 -1.43 0.15 -12.01
CA THR A 71 -2.35 -0.98 -11.82
C THR A 71 -2.27 -1.57 -10.42
N ALA A 72 -1.08 -1.71 -9.84
CA ALA A 72 -0.91 -2.16 -8.45
C ALA A 72 -1.53 -1.18 -7.45
N LEU A 73 -1.33 0.13 -7.63
CA LEU A 73 -1.90 1.18 -6.77
C LEU A 73 -3.43 1.20 -6.85
N MET A 74 -3.99 0.95 -8.03
CA MET A 74 -5.44 0.87 -8.27
C MET A 74 -6.06 -0.46 -7.82
N SER A 75 -5.25 -1.51 -7.59
CA SER A 75 -5.70 -2.85 -7.18
C SER A 75 -5.81 -3.02 -5.66
N ALA A 76 -5.79 -1.94 -4.87
CA ALA A 76 -6.03 -2.03 -3.44
C ALA A 76 -7.49 -2.42 -3.17
N GLU A 77 -7.69 -3.70 -2.80
CA GLU A 77 -9.01 -4.23 -2.48
C GLU A 77 -9.74 -3.37 -1.44
N PRO A 78 -11.02 -3.03 -1.65
CA PRO A 78 -11.81 -2.29 -0.68
C PRO A 78 -11.76 -2.96 0.71
N ARG A 79 -11.33 -2.18 1.72
CA ARG A 79 -11.43 -2.60 3.12
C ARG A 79 -12.79 -2.22 3.68
N ARG A 80 -13.41 -3.16 4.39
CA ARG A 80 -14.58 -2.92 5.24
C ARG A 80 -14.21 -3.22 6.67
N TYR A 81 -14.87 -2.55 7.60
CA TYR A 81 -14.67 -2.75 9.02
C TYR A 81 -16.02 -3.03 9.67
N VAL A 82 -16.00 -3.72 10.80
CA VAL A 82 -17.18 -3.92 11.65
C VAL A 82 -16.75 -3.97 13.11
N VAL A 83 -17.55 -3.37 13.97
CA VAL A 83 -17.39 -3.41 15.43
C VAL A 83 -18.51 -4.25 16.01
N ILE A 84 -18.14 -5.32 16.71
CA ILE A 84 -19.10 -6.22 17.36
C ILE A 84 -18.94 -6.09 18.88
N LEU A 85 -20.01 -5.68 19.54
CA LEU A 85 -20.12 -5.63 20.98
C LEU A 85 -20.81 -6.90 21.48
N ASP A 86 -20.10 -7.73 22.24
CA ASP A 86 -20.63 -8.92 22.91
C ASP A 86 -20.99 -8.57 24.36
N GLY A 87 -22.29 -8.47 24.63
CA GLY A 87 -22.85 -8.14 25.94
C GLY A 87 -23.01 -9.36 26.83
N GLY A 88 -21.89 -9.86 27.37
CA GLY A 88 -21.85 -11.00 28.29
C GLY A 88 -22.21 -10.66 29.74
N SER A 89 -22.51 -11.68 30.54
CA SER A 89 -22.87 -11.54 31.96
C SER A 89 -21.73 -10.98 32.82
N GLN A 90 -20.49 -11.39 32.52
CA GLN A 90 -19.31 -11.02 33.29
C GLN A 90 -18.64 -9.73 32.78
N GLY A 91 -19.10 -9.16 31.67
CA GLY A 91 -18.46 -8.03 31.01
C GLY A 91 -18.87 -7.91 29.54
N THR A 92 -18.71 -6.72 29.00
CA THR A 92 -18.97 -6.42 27.59
C THR A 92 -17.65 -6.35 26.84
N ARG A 93 -17.57 -7.00 25.68
CA ARG A 93 -16.36 -7.00 24.83
C ARG A 93 -16.63 -6.26 23.53
N ALA A 94 -15.62 -5.56 23.00
CA ALA A 94 -15.62 -5.04 21.65
C ALA A 94 -14.61 -5.81 20.82
N HIS A 95 -15.06 -6.37 19.72
CA HIS A 95 -14.25 -6.99 18.67
C HIS A 95 -14.25 -6.07 17.46
N VAL A 96 -13.08 -5.78 16.91
CA VAL A 96 -12.93 -4.93 15.73
C VAL A 96 -12.34 -5.75 14.60
N TYR A 97 -13.09 -5.91 13.52
CA TYR A 97 -12.65 -6.69 12.36
C TYR A 97 -12.39 -5.79 11.15
N ALA A 98 -11.34 -6.13 10.38
CA ALA A 98 -11.11 -5.63 9.05
C ALA A 98 -11.31 -6.76 8.03
N MET A 99 -12.02 -6.46 6.94
CA MET A 99 -12.34 -7.40 5.87
C MET A 99 -11.85 -6.84 4.55
N ARG A 100 -11.09 -7.63 3.79
CA ARG A 100 -10.78 -7.32 2.39
C ARG A 100 -11.88 -7.91 1.50
N VAL A 101 -12.60 -7.05 0.79
CA VAL A 101 -13.72 -7.46 -0.07
C VAL A 101 -13.24 -7.45 -1.51
N ALA A 102 -13.09 -8.63 -2.09
CA ALA A 102 -12.93 -8.78 -3.54
C ALA A 102 -14.29 -8.62 -4.23
N PRO A 103 -14.34 -8.35 -5.56
CA PRO A 103 -15.58 -8.43 -6.33
C PRO A 103 -16.16 -9.86 -6.24
N GLY A 104 -17.14 -10.07 -5.35
CA GLY A 104 -17.72 -11.38 -5.07
C GLY A 104 -18.48 -11.42 -3.74
N PRO A 105 -19.22 -12.50 -3.44
CA PRO A 105 -20.11 -12.56 -2.28
C PRO A 105 -19.41 -12.81 -0.94
N ARG A 106 -18.10 -13.11 -0.93
CA ARG A 106 -17.37 -13.51 0.28
C ARG A 106 -16.19 -12.57 0.56
N PRO A 107 -15.98 -12.15 1.82
CA PRO A 107 -14.72 -11.56 2.23
C PRO A 107 -13.58 -12.51 1.88
N ARG A 108 -12.50 -11.99 1.29
CA ARG A 108 -11.34 -12.81 0.94
C ARG A 108 -10.46 -13.08 2.17
N HIS A 109 -10.46 -12.14 3.11
CA HIS A 109 -9.69 -12.21 4.34
C HIS A 109 -10.36 -11.35 5.41
N THR A 110 -10.52 -11.91 6.60
CA THR A 110 -11.00 -11.22 7.80
C THR A 110 -9.89 -11.26 8.85
N GLU A 111 -9.57 -10.10 9.42
CA GLU A 111 -8.54 -9.90 10.43
C GLU A 111 -9.18 -9.27 11.67
N GLU A 112 -8.94 -9.82 12.85
CA GLU A 112 -9.32 -9.19 14.12
C GLU A 112 -8.23 -8.20 14.52
N LEU A 113 -8.53 -6.90 14.44
CA LEU A 113 -7.58 -5.83 14.77
C LEU A 113 -7.34 -5.71 16.27
N GLY A 114 -8.33 -6.08 17.07
CA GLY A 114 -8.21 -6.05 18.53
C GLY A 114 -9.50 -6.37 19.25
N VAL A 115 -9.34 -6.73 20.52
CA VAL A 115 -10.42 -7.01 21.47
C VAL A 115 -10.19 -6.22 22.75
N MET A 116 -11.22 -5.52 23.21
CA MET A 116 -11.22 -4.88 24.52
C MET A 116 -12.41 -5.35 25.33
N ARG A 117 -12.26 -5.41 26.66
CA ARG A 117 -13.34 -5.78 27.58
C ARG A 117 -13.49 -4.73 28.69
N VAL A 118 -14.74 -4.43 29.02
CA VAL A 118 -15.12 -3.67 30.22
C VAL A 118 -15.84 -4.57 31.23
N LYS A 119 -15.78 -4.18 32.51
CA LYS A 119 -16.52 -4.79 33.63
C LYS A 119 -17.21 -3.67 34.43
N PRO A 120 -18.38 -3.93 35.04
CA PRO A 120 -19.14 -5.19 35.00
C PRO A 120 -19.89 -5.37 33.66
N GLY A 121 -20.57 -6.50 33.46
CA GLY A 121 -21.37 -6.75 32.26
C GLY A 121 -22.72 -6.03 32.30
N LEU A 122 -23.39 -5.92 31.16
CA LEU A 122 -24.68 -5.21 31.04
C LEU A 122 -25.75 -5.72 32.03
N SER A 123 -25.78 -7.03 32.31
CA SER A 123 -26.73 -7.62 33.25
C SER A 123 -26.53 -7.16 34.70
N SER A 124 -25.31 -6.76 35.06
CA SER A 124 -25.00 -6.24 36.39
C SER A 124 -25.41 -4.79 36.58
N ILE A 125 -25.83 -4.10 35.51
CA ILE A 125 -26.28 -2.71 35.52
C ILE A 125 -27.83 -2.64 35.60
N ALA A 126 -28.49 -3.73 35.99
CA ALA A 126 -29.95 -3.77 36.13
C ALA A 126 -30.49 -2.82 37.20
N SER A 127 -29.67 -2.36 38.14
CA SER A 127 -30.01 -1.36 39.14
C SER A 127 -29.94 0.09 38.63
N ASP A 128 -29.23 0.33 37.53
CA ASP A 128 -29.20 1.63 36.82
C ASP A 128 -29.32 1.42 35.29
N PRO A 129 -30.51 1.01 34.80
CA PRO A 129 -30.71 0.70 33.39
C PRO A 129 -30.45 1.88 32.45
N GLU A 130 -30.68 3.11 32.92
CA GLU A 130 -30.52 4.32 32.12
C GLU A 130 -29.04 4.68 31.93
N GLY A 131 -28.17 4.37 32.89
CA GLY A 131 -26.71 4.54 32.78
C GLY A 131 -25.99 3.46 31.94
N ALA A 132 -26.65 2.37 31.58
CA ALA A 132 -25.99 1.22 30.94
C ALA A 132 -25.24 1.56 29.64
N GLY A 133 -25.76 2.48 28.83
CA GLY A 133 -25.14 2.92 27.58
C GLY A 133 -23.79 3.61 27.76
N GLU A 134 -23.53 4.27 28.89
CA GLU A 134 -22.24 4.91 29.16
C GLU A 134 -21.12 3.88 29.37
N SER A 135 -21.46 2.66 29.81
CA SER A 135 -20.50 1.55 29.91
C SER A 135 -19.92 1.14 28.55
N LEU A 136 -20.59 1.49 27.45
CA LEU A 136 -20.13 1.19 26.09
C LEU A 136 -19.15 2.23 25.55
N ARG A 137 -19.02 3.40 26.18
CA ARG A 137 -18.16 4.48 25.68
C ARG A 137 -16.70 4.07 25.50
N PRO A 138 -16.04 3.46 26.50
CA PRO A 138 -14.67 3.02 26.33
C PRO A 138 -14.51 2.04 25.15
N LEU A 139 -15.52 1.21 24.90
CA LEU A 139 -15.51 0.19 23.84
C LEU A 139 -15.50 0.81 22.43
N TYR A 140 -16.37 1.78 22.15
CA TYR A 140 -16.36 2.43 20.84
C TYR A 140 -15.22 3.44 20.69
N GLU A 141 -14.66 3.99 21.78
CA GLU A 141 -13.42 4.78 21.73
C GLU A 141 -12.21 3.91 21.38
N PHE A 142 -12.10 2.73 21.99
CA PHE A 142 -11.11 1.72 21.60
C PHE A 142 -11.26 1.33 20.12
N ALA A 143 -12.48 1.06 19.66
CA ALA A 143 -12.72 0.72 18.27
C ALA A 143 -12.32 1.86 17.32
N ARG A 144 -12.59 3.12 17.68
CA ARG A 144 -12.17 4.30 16.92
C ARG A 144 -10.65 4.40 16.81
N SER A 145 -9.89 3.95 17.80
CA SER A 145 -8.42 3.96 17.74
C SER A 145 -7.85 2.95 16.72
N LEU A 146 -8.64 1.93 16.33
CA LEU A 146 -8.22 0.89 15.39
C LEU A 146 -8.76 1.10 13.96
N VAL A 147 -9.93 1.71 13.83
CA VAL A 147 -10.57 1.97 12.53
C VAL A 147 -10.03 3.28 11.93
N PRO A 148 -9.47 3.29 10.72
CA PRO A 148 -8.99 4.54 10.13
C PRO A 148 -10.12 5.55 9.94
N ASP A 149 -9.87 6.83 10.20
CA ASP A 149 -10.89 7.89 10.24
C ASP A 149 -11.80 7.93 9.00
N ALA A 150 -11.24 7.70 7.81
CA ALA A 150 -12.00 7.66 6.54
C ALA A 150 -13.07 6.54 6.48
N TYR A 151 -13.02 5.57 7.38
CA TYR A 151 -13.94 4.44 7.45
C TYR A 151 -14.87 4.47 8.66
N VAL A 152 -14.63 5.33 9.67
CA VAL A 152 -15.40 5.32 10.93
C VAL A 152 -16.90 5.49 10.69
N ALA A 153 -17.30 6.52 9.94
CA ALA A 153 -18.71 6.83 9.68
C ALA A 153 -19.47 5.76 8.86
N ARG A 154 -18.77 4.89 8.14
CA ARG A 154 -19.38 3.79 7.35
C ARG A 154 -19.25 2.42 8.02
N THR A 155 -18.53 2.35 9.15
CA THR A 155 -18.25 1.09 9.85
C THR A 155 -19.43 0.76 10.75
N PRO A 156 -20.12 -0.37 10.54
CA PRO A 156 -21.22 -0.77 11.41
C PRO A 156 -20.74 -1.09 12.82
N ILE A 157 -21.46 -0.60 13.83
CA ILE A 157 -21.34 -1.06 15.21
C ILE A 157 -22.61 -1.83 15.60
N VAL A 158 -22.43 -3.04 16.14
CA VAL A 158 -23.53 -3.98 16.45
C VAL A 158 -23.39 -4.42 17.89
N LEU A 159 -24.49 -4.48 18.64
CA LEU A 159 -24.53 -5.01 20.00
C LEU A 159 -25.36 -6.29 20.03
N MET A 160 -24.70 -7.39 20.39
CA MET A 160 -25.32 -8.69 20.62
C MET A 160 -25.22 -9.03 22.10
N ALA A 161 -26.29 -8.81 22.86
CA ALA A 161 -26.36 -9.19 24.26
C ALA A 161 -26.74 -10.67 24.39
N THR A 162 -26.02 -11.43 25.20
CA THR A 162 -26.13 -12.90 25.29
C THR A 162 -26.92 -13.33 26.53
N ALA A 163 -26.60 -14.51 27.08
CA ALA A 163 -27.30 -15.11 28.22
C ALA A 163 -27.44 -14.17 29.43
N GLY A 164 -26.44 -13.31 29.70
CA GLY A 164 -26.48 -12.41 30.85
C GLY A 164 -27.71 -11.51 30.87
N LEU A 165 -27.99 -10.83 29.75
CA LEU A 165 -29.13 -9.91 29.67
C LEU A 165 -30.46 -10.67 29.49
N ARG A 166 -30.44 -11.91 28.96
CA ARG A 166 -31.60 -12.81 28.96
C ARG A 166 -32.05 -13.18 30.38
N SER A 167 -31.10 -13.35 31.29
CA SER A 167 -31.34 -13.74 32.69
C SER A 167 -31.86 -12.63 33.60
N VAL A 168 -31.92 -11.38 33.14
CA VAL A 168 -32.56 -10.29 33.90
C VAL A 168 -34.07 -10.55 33.97
N PRO A 169 -34.65 -10.82 35.15
CA PRO A 169 -36.06 -11.21 35.27
C PRO A 169 -37.02 -10.07 34.93
N ASP A 170 -36.64 -8.84 35.29
CA ASP A 170 -37.45 -7.66 35.02
C ASP A 170 -37.32 -7.25 33.55
N ARG A 171 -38.42 -7.42 32.81
CA ARG A 171 -38.49 -7.05 31.39
C ARG A 171 -38.31 -5.55 31.18
N GLY A 172 -38.83 -4.72 32.08
CA GLY A 172 -38.73 -3.25 31.98
C GLY A 172 -37.27 -2.78 32.07
N ALA A 173 -36.50 -3.33 33.02
CA ALA A 173 -35.09 -3.09 33.20
C ALA A 173 -34.28 -3.56 32.00
N ARG A 174 -34.56 -4.76 31.48
CA ARG A 174 -33.91 -5.26 30.26
C ARG A 174 -34.15 -4.34 29.06
N ASP A 175 -35.41 -3.93 28.86
CA ASP A 175 -35.76 -3.06 27.74
C ASP A 175 -35.16 -1.65 27.93
N ALA A 176 -35.06 -1.17 29.18
CA ALA A 176 -34.40 0.09 29.52
C ALA A 176 -32.88 0.06 29.26
N ILE A 177 -32.20 -1.02 29.64
CA ILE A 177 -30.77 -1.24 29.33
C ILE A 177 -30.56 -1.19 27.81
N LEU A 178 -31.36 -1.93 27.03
CA LEU A 178 -31.24 -1.92 25.57
C LEU A 178 -31.52 -0.53 24.97
N ARG A 179 -32.51 0.20 25.48
CA ARG A 179 -32.77 1.58 25.05
C ARG A 179 -31.58 2.50 25.34
N SER A 180 -31.00 2.42 26.53
CA SER A 180 -29.82 3.21 26.90
C SER A 180 -28.62 2.87 25.99
N CYS A 181 -28.37 1.59 25.75
CA CYS A 181 -27.34 1.14 24.81
C CYS A 181 -27.57 1.67 23.39
N ARG A 182 -28.80 1.58 22.86
CA ARG A 182 -29.15 2.14 21.53
C ARG A 182 -28.86 3.64 21.46
N ALA A 183 -29.29 4.40 22.47
CA ALA A 183 -29.06 5.83 22.54
C ALA A 183 -27.55 6.17 22.56
N SER A 184 -26.74 5.41 23.29
CA SER A 184 -25.29 5.58 23.33
C SER A 184 -24.63 5.26 21.98
N LEU A 185 -25.01 4.15 21.35
CA LEU A 185 -24.47 3.74 20.04
C LEU A 185 -24.88 4.69 18.91
N ALA A 186 -26.10 5.23 18.95
CA ALA A 186 -26.55 6.25 18.01
C ALA A 186 -25.76 7.57 18.11
N ARG A 187 -25.16 7.86 19.27
CA ARG A 187 -24.25 9.01 19.46
C ARG A 187 -22.79 8.70 19.12
N SER A 188 -22.45 7.42 18.92
CA SER A 188 -21.10 7.02 18.54
C SER A 188 -20.76 7.50 17.12
N PRO A 189 -19.48 7.60 16.74
CA PRO A 189 -19.10 8.04 15.40
C PRO A 189 -19.32 6.96 14.31
N PHE A 190 -19.77 5.76 14.70
CA PHE A 190 -19.97 4.61 13.82
C PHE A 190 -21.35 4.60 13.18
N LEU A 191 -21.49 3.84 12.10
CA LEU A 191 -22.80 3.58 11.50
C LEU A 191 -23.61 2.69 12.44
N PHE A 192 -24.80 3.15 12.83
CA PHE A 192 -25.67 2.42 13.75
C PHE A 192 -27.13 2.42 13.28
N ARG A 193 -27.85 1.34 13.60
CA ARG A 193 -29.31 1.21 13.46
C ARG A 193 -29.86 0.53 14.70
N ASP A 194 -31.00 0.96 15.21
CA ASP A 194 -31.59 0.41 16.44
C ASP A 194 -31.76 -1.12 16.44
N ALA A 195 -32.07 -1.69 15.28
CA ALA A 195 -32.21 -3.13 15.07
C ALA A 195 -30.90 -3.92 15.24
N TRP A 196 -29.74 -3.26 15.25
CA TRP A 196 -28.42 -3.86 15.45
C TRP A 196 -28.01 -3.94 16.93
N ALA A 197 -28.84 -3.44 17.83
CA ALA A 197 -28.69 -3.66 19.27
C ALA A 197 -29.83 -4.56 19.75
N GLU A 198 -29.53 -5.83 19.98
CA GLU A 198 -30.52 -6.85 20.34
C GLU A 198 -29.98 -7.84 21.38
N VAL A 199 -30.91 -8.48 22.09
CA VAL A 199 -30.61 -9.68 22.87
C VAL A 199 -30.79 -10.88 21.96
N ILE A 200 -29.71 -11.61 21.71
CA ILE A 200 -29.74 -12.76 20.81
C ILE A 200 -30.19 -14.03 21.55
N ALA A 201 -30.95 -14.87 20.86
CA ALA A 201 -31.30 -16.21 21.33
C ALA A 201 -30.05 -17.12 21.30
N GLY A 202 -30.02 -18.14 22.18
CA GLY A 202 -28.91 -19.08 22.22
C GLY A 202 -28.70 -19.86 20.91
N SER A 203 -29.77 -20.11 20.15
CA SER A 203 -29.65 -20.71 18.81
C SER A 203 -28.92 -19.81 17.80
N LYS A 204 -29.16 -18.49 17.87
CA LYS A 204 -28.49 -17.49 17.04
C LYS A 204 -27.03 -17.32 17.45
N GLU A 205 -26.77 -17.36 18.76
CA GLU A 205 -25.41 -17.41 19.32
C GLU A 205 -24.63 -18.64 18.81
N GLY A 206 -25.26 -19.82 18.83
CA GLY A 206 -24.67 -21.05 18.27
C GLY A 206 -24.44 -20.99 16.76
N LEU A 207 -25.37 -20.38 16.00
CA LEU A 207 -25.19 -20.17 14.56
C LEU A 207 -23.99 -19.25 14.28
N TYR A 208 -23.83 -18.16 15.02
CA TYR A 208 -22.69 -17.25 14.85
C TYR A 208 -21.35 -17.87 15.25
N ALA A 209 -21.34 -18.79 16.23
CA ALA A 209 -20.13 -19.51 16.58
C ALA A 209 -19.71 -20.56 15.54
N TRP A 210 -20.64 -21.01 14.68
CA TRP A 210 -20.39 -22.03 13.66
C TRP A 210 -19.81 -21.46 12.36
N VAL A 211 -20.17 -20.21 12.02
CA VAL A 211 -19.71 -19.50 10.80
C VAL A 211 -18.30 -18.95 10.99
#